data_AF-A0A7C1AQN8-F1
#
_entry.id   AF-A0A7C1AQN8-F1
#
_cell.length_a   1.000
_cell.length_b   1.000
_cell.length_c   1.000
_cell.angle_alpha   90.00
_cell.angle_beta   90.00
_cell.angle_gamma   90.00
#
_symmetry.space_group_name_H-M   'P 1'
#
loop_
_entity.id
_entity.type
_entity.pdbx_description
1 polymer ?
#
loop_
_entity_poly.entity_id
_entity_poly.type
_entity_poly.pdbx_seq_one_letter_code
_entity_poly.pdbx_strand_id
1 'polypeptide(L)'
;MDFDSIFKAYDIRGVAPDQINSEVGRLVGIGFAEFAGVDRIAVGHDCRVSSPDIRDGVIDGITSRGVAVDYLGEVATDMVYYYSGAESVPGLMITASHNTGEWNGIKMCLAGAAPVGVDTGLLTIKSIAMDPPFDERRRGDARTVDVLPGYVDHLFSIVSAGQFKPLRVVADGGNGMAGVALHGVFDRIESDLIGLYLDPDGTFPNHPADPLRPENLVDLVALMKDEASDIGVAFDGDADRAFFIDDQRVPLPGSTTTAIIATWFLRRYPGASIVHNLICSKAVPEAIIAAGGTPIRTKVGHSYIKQVMKESGAVFGGEHSGHYYFRDNFRADSGMLAMLVL
;
A
#
# COMPACT_ATOMS: atom_id res chain seq x y z
N MET A 1 -15.20 -3.93 -23.97
CA MET A 1 -14.18 -3.55 -22.97
C MET A 1 -12.92 -4.36 -23.24
N ASP A 2 -11.76 -3.71 -23.34
CA ASP A 2 -10.48 -4.39 -23.58
C ASP A 2 -9.82 -4.76 -22.24
N PHE A 3 -10.23 -5.91 -21.69
CA PHE A 3 -9.69 -6.44 -20.43
C PHE A 3 -8.21 -6.83 -20.54
N ASP A 4 -7.72 -7.15 -21.74
CA ASP A 4 -6.31 -7.48 -21.97
C ASP A 4 -5.41 -6.26 -21.73
N SER A 5 -5.91 -5.06 -22.07
CA SER A 5 -5.15 -3.83 -21.89
C SER A 5 -5.03 -3.37 -20.44
N ILE A 6 -5.97 -3.72 -19.54
CA ILE A 6 -6.00 -3.19 -18.17
C ILE A 6 -5.56 -4.20 -17.09
N PHE A 7 -5.71 -5.51 -17.32
CA PHE A 7 -5.22 -6.54 -16.39
C PHE A 7 -3.70 -6.70 -16.56
N LYS A 8 -2.94 -6.30 -15.53
CA LYS A 8 -1.48 -6.35 -15.51
C LYS A 8 -1.00 -7.61 -14.77
N ALA A 9 0.28 -7.66 -14.41
CA ALA A 9 0.87 -8.81 -13.73
C ALA A 9 0.33 -9.01 -12.30
N TYR A 10 0.00 -7.93 -11.59
CA TYR A 10 -0.36 -7.99 -10.17
C TYR A 10 -1.56 -7.11 -9.77
N ASP A 11 -2.08 -6.30 -10.68
CA ASP A 11 -3.20 -5.40 -10.44
C ASP A 11 -3.96 -5.10 -11.75
N ILE A 12 -5.02 -4.31 -11.64
CA ILE A 12 -5.74 -3.72 -12.78
C ILE A 12 -5.38 -2.24 -12.85
N ARG A 13 -5.02 -1.72 -14.03
CA ARG A 13 -4.77 -0.29 -14.26
C ARG A 13 -5.23 0.18 -15.63
N GLY A 14 -5.87 1.35 -15.67
CA GLY A 14 -6.30 1.99 -16.92
C GLY A 14 -6.64 3.47 -16.71
N VAL A 15 -6.78 4.21 -17.81
CA VAL A 15 -7.25 5.60 -17.80
C VAL A 15 -8.77 5.65 -17.65
N ALA A 16 -9.27 6.46 -16.73
CA ALA A 16 -10.70 6.68 -16.52
C ALA A 16 -11.22 7.86 -17.37
N PRO A 17 -12.46 7.81 -17.88
CA PRO A 17 -13.41 6.69 -17.77
C PRO A 17 -13.25 5.64 -18.89
N ASP A 18 -12.38 5.87 -19.87
CA ASP A 18 -12.38 5.12 -21.14
C ASP A 18 -11.99 3.64 -20.98
N GLN A 19 -11.02 3.35 -20.12
CA GLN A 19 -10.51 1.99 -19.89
C GLN A 19 -11.00 1.40 -18.57
N ILE A 20 -11.25 2.24 -17.56
CA ILE A 20 -11.78 1.83 -16.26
C ILE A 20 -12.85 2.82 -15.79
N ASN A 21 -14.00 2.29 -15.37
CA ASN A 21 -15.20 3.03 -14.96
C ASN A 21 -16.10 2.11 -14.10
N SER A 22 -17.26 2.59 -13.68
CA SER A 22 -18.24 1.82 -12.91
C SER A 22 -18.58 0.44 -13.51
N GLU A 23 -18.80 0.32 -14.83
CA GLU A 23 -19.15 -0.98 -15.44
C GLU A 23 -17.99 -1.98 -15.39
N VAL A 24 -16.76 -1.51 -15.63
CA VAL A 24 -15.55 -2.33 -15.43
C VAL A 24 -15.44 -2.72 -13.95
N GLY A 25 -15.66 -1.77 -13.03
CA GLY A 25 -15.69 -2.03 -11.59
C GLY A 25 -16.69 -3.13 -11.21
N ARG A 26 -17.90 -3.09 -11.78
CA ARG A 26 -18.96 -4.09 -11.57
C ARG A 26 -18.55 -5.48 -12.02
N LEU A 27 -18.01 -5.60 -13.23
CA LEU A 27 -17.53 -6.89 -13.75
C LEU A 27 -16.35 -7.44 -12.94
N VAL A 28 -15.43 -6.57 -12.52
CA VAL A 28 -14.33 -6.94 -11.62
C VAL A 28 -14.84 -7.40 -10.26
N GLY A 29 -15.81 -6.68 -9.68
CA GLY A 29 -16.45 -7.04 -8.41
C GLY A 29 -17.12 -8.41 -8.48
N ILE A 30 -17.83 -8.72 -9.57
CA ILE A 30 -18.39 -10.06 -9.84
C ILE A 30 -17.28 -11.10 -9.92
N GLY A 31 -16.27 -10.85 -10.76
CA GLY A 31 -15.17 -11.79 -10.98
C GLY A 31 -14.41 -12.12 -9.69
N PHE A 32 -14.19 -11.11 -8.85
CA PHE A 32 -13.52 -11.28 -7.58
C PHE A 32 -14.39 -12.00 -6.54
N ALA A 33 -15.69 -11.68 -6.45
CA ALA A 33 -16.61 -12.35 -5.54
C ALA A 33 -16.76 -13.84 -5.84
N GLU A 34 -16.92 -14.21 -7.12
CA GLU A 34 -16.98 -15.61 -7.55
C GLU A 34 -15.66 -16.35 -7.31
N PHE A 35 -14.53 -15.69 -7.60
CA PHE A 35 -13.20 -16.28 -7.38
C PHE A 35 -12.90 -16.51 -5.89
N ALA A 36 -13.20 -15.52 -5.05
CA ALA A 36 -12.91 -15.59 -3.62
C ALA A 36 -13.80 -16.62 -2.91
N GLY A 37 -15.06 -16.78 -3.34
CA GLY A 37 -15.98 -17.77 -2.78
C GLY A 37 -16.26 -17.58 -1.28
N VAL A 38 -16.31 -16.32 -0.83
CA VAL A 38 -16.52 -15.93 0.57
C VAL A 38 -17.81 -15.13 0.74
N ASP A 39 -18.30 -15.05 1.98
CA ASP A 39 -19.52 -14.31 2.31
C ASP A 39 -19.29 -12.80 2.53
N ARG A 40 -18.03 -12.36 2.67
CA ARG A 40 -17.70 -10.95 2.98
C ARG A 40 -16.36 -10.51 2.38
N ILE A 41 -16.33 -9.29 1.84
CA ILE A 41 -15.17 -8.68 1.18
C ILE A 41 -15.02 -7.23 1.63
N ALA A 42 -13.79 -6.79 1.88
CA ALA A 42 -13.47 -5.40 2.20
C ALA A 42 -13.22 -4.58 0.92
N VAL A 43 -13.65 -3.31 0.91
CA VAL A 43 -13.44 -2.40 -0.21
C VAL A 43 -13.02 -1.03 0.32
N GLY A 44 -11.87 -0.52 -0.14
CA GLY A 44 -11.42 0.86 0.09
C GLY A 44 -11.07 1.55 -1.22
N HIS A 45 -10.90 2.87 -1.20
CA HIS A 45 -10.42 3.62 -2.37
C HIS A 45 -9.52 4.80 -1.99
N ASP A 46 -8.72 5.26 -2.95
CA ASP A 46 -7.95 6.51 -2.82
C ASP A 46 -8.79 7.75 -3.20
N CYS A 47 -8.18 8.92 -3.10
CA CYS A 47 -8.81 10.21 -3.30
C CYS A 47 -9.05 10.62 -4.77
N ARG A 48 -8.73 9.76 -5.76
CA ARG A 48 -8.89 10.13 -7.19
C ARG A 48 -10.34 10.46 -7.51
N VAL A 49 -10.53 11.45 -8.38
CA VAL A 49 -11.87 11.90 -8.79
C VAL A 49 -12.73 10.77 -9.38
N SER A 50 -12.10 9.79 -10.05
CA SER A 50 -12.77 8.63 -10.63
C SER A 50 -12.99 7.45 -9.67
N SER A 51 -12.33 7.45 -8.50
CA SER A 51 -12.41 6.34 -7.53
C SER A 51 -13.82 6.08 -6.99
N PRO A 52 -14.64 7.11 -6.66
CA PRO A 52 -16.02 6.90 -6.23
C PRO A 52 -16.91 6.16 -7.25
N ASP A 53 -16.81 6.48 -8.54
CA ASP A 53 -17.59 5.83 -9.60
C ASP A 53 -17.21 4.36 -9.77
N ILE A 54 -15.91 4.07 -9.75
CA ILE A 54 -15.38 2.70 -9.86
C ILE A 54 -15.74 1.90 -8.61
N ARG A 55 -15.62 2.50 -7.42
CA ARG A 55 -16.04 1.90 -6.13
C ARG A 55 -17.50 1.47 -6.19
N ASP A 56 -18.41 2.32 -6.64
CA ASP A 56 -19.84 2.01 -6.69
C ASP A 56 -20.10 0.80 -7.61
N GLY A 57 -19.41 0.75 -8.75
CA GLY A 57 -19.39 -0.42 -9.62
C GLY A 57 -18.90 -1.68 -8.90
N VAL A 58 -17.73 -1.63 -8.26
CA VAL A 58 -17.15 -2.78 -7.52
C VAL A 58 -18.09 -3.30 -6.44
N ILE A 59 -18.66 -2.41 -5.61
CA ILE A 59 -19.60 -2.78 -4.54
C ILE A 59 -20.88 -3.38 -5.14
N ASP A 60 -21.41 -2.81 -6.22
CA ASP A 60 -22.56 -3.36 -6.92
C ASP A 60 -22.28 -4.77 -7.44
N GLY A 61 -21.13 -4.97 -8.07
CA GLY A 61 -20.68 -6.26 -8.59
C GLY A 61 -20.61 -7.32 -7.50
N ILE A 62 -19.94 -7.03 -6.38
CA ILE A 62 -19.80 -7.94 -5.24
C ILE A 62 -21.16 -8.27 -4.63
N THR A 63 -21.95 -7.25 -4.27
CA THR A 63 -23.24 -7.46 -3.61
C THR A 63 -24.26 -8.16 -4.50
N SER A 64 -24.19 -7.98 -5.82
CA SER A 64 -25.02 -8.72 -6.79
C SER A 64 -24.81 -10.23 -6.77
N ARG A 65 -23.67 -10.70 -6.23
CA ARG A 65 -23.32 -12.12 -6.10
C ARG A 65 -23.69 -12.70 -4.73
N GLY A 66 -24.40 -11.93 -3.90
CA GLY A 66 -24.82 -12.32 -2.55
C GLY A 66 -23.75 -12.14 -1.47
N VAL A 67 -22.62 -11.53 -1.82
CA VAL A 67 -21.48 -11.30 -0.92
C VAL A 67 -21.63 -9.96 -0.22
N ALA A 68 -21.40 -9.93 1.08
CA ALA A 68 -21.44 -8.71 1.87
C ALA A 68 -20.17 -7.85 1.67
N VAL A 69 -20.30 -6.53 1.84
CA VAL A 69 -19.20 -5.58 1.72
C VAL A 69 -18.94 -4.85 3.03
N ASP A 70 -17.69 -4.87 3.48
CA ASP A 70 -17.15 -3.92 4.46
C ASP A 70 -16.48 -2.77 3.72
N TYR A 71 -17.19 -1.65 3.60
CA TYR A 71 -16.69 -0.45 2.95
C TYR A 71 -15.85 0.37 3.93
N LEU A 72 -14.54 0.45 3.66
CA LEU A 72 -13.55 1.08 4.54
C LEU A 72 -13.43 2.58 4.34
N GLY A 73 -14.11 3.14 3.34
CA GLY A 73 -14.04 4.56 3.01
C GLY A 73 -12.88 4.93 2.08
N GLU A 74 -12.48 6.19 2.17
CA GLU A 74 -11.30 6.75 1.51
C GLU A 74 -10.08 6.52 2.40
N VAL A 75 -9.20 5.59 2.01
CA VAL A 75 -8.12 5.05 2.86
C VAL A 75 -6.85 4.80 2.05
N ALA A 76 -5.71 4.63 2.73
CA ALA A 76 -4.48 4.16 2.09
C ALA A 76 -4.54 2.65 1.77
N THR A 77 -3.70 2.20 0.84
CA THR A 77 -3.66 0.79 0.41
C THR A 77 -3.33 -0.15 1.57
N ASP A 78 -2.41 0.25 2.44
CA ASP A 78 -1.98 -0.57 3.57
C ASP A 78 -3.05 -0.71 4.67
N MET A 79 -4.01 0.20 4.77
CA MET A 79 -5.17 0.09 5.65
C MET A 79 -6.14 -1.01 5.19
N VAL A 80 -6.31 -1.19 3.87
CA VAL A 80 -7.08 -2.32 3.30
C VAL A 80 -6.39 -3.64 3.61
N TYR A 81 -5.06 -3.70 3.46
CA TYR A 81 -4.28 -4.89 3.81
C TYR A 81 -4.33 -5.20 5.31
N TYR A 82 -4.24 -4.19 6.18
CA TYR A 82 -4.41 -4.37 7.61
C TYR A 82 -5.77 -4.98 7.93
N TYR A 83 -6.87 -4.42 7.40
CA TYR A 83 -8.21 -4.92 7.67
C TYR A 83 -8.39 -6.36 7.16
N SER A 84 -7.90 -6.64 5.95
CA SER A 84 -7.87 -7.99 5.38
C SER A 84 -7.10 -8.97 6.27
N GLY A 85 -6.01 -8.53 6.85
CA GLY A 85 -5.19 -9.28 7.80
C GLY A 85 -5.91 -9.57 9.11
N ALA A 86 -6.41 -8.52 9.76
CA ALA A 86 -7.02 -8.58 11.08
C ALA A 86 -8.34 -9.36 11.08
N GLU A 87 -9.20 -9.12 10.10
CA GLU A 87 -10.53 -9.74 10.01
C GLU A 87 -10.52 -11.02 9.16
N SER A 88 -9.37 -11.38 8.56
CA SER A 88 -9.23 -12.55 7.69
C SER A 88 -10.24 -12.57 6.52
N VAL A 89 -10.51 -11.39 5.94
CA VAL A 89 -11.38 -11.21 4.77
C VAL A 89 -10.58 -10.79 3.53
N PRO A 90 -10.95 -11.19 2.30
CA PRO A 90 -10.36 -10.63 1.09
C PRO A 90 -10.65 -9.12 0.97
N GLY A 91 -9.82 -8.39 0.21
CA GLY A 91 -9.94 -6.95 0.06
C GLY A 91 -9.63 -6.44 -1.35
N LEU A 92 -10.34 -5.40 -1.78
CA LEU A 92 -10.01 -4.60 -2.95
C LEU A 92 -9.70 -3.15 -2.55
N MET A 93 -8.69 -2.59 -3.19
CA MET A 93 -8.34 -1.18 -3.08
C MET A 93 -8.42 -0.54 -4.46
N ILE A 94 -9.31 0.43 -4.64
CA ILE A 94 -9.43 1.21 -5.87
C ILE A 94 -8.36 2.32 -5.84
N THR A 95 -7.35 2.19 -6.69
CA THR A 95 -6.24 3.14 -6.79
C THR A 95 -5.39 2.89 -8.04
N ALA A 96 -4.73 3.94 -8.54
CA ALA A 96 -3.61 3.82 -9.49
C ALA A 96 -2.23 4.13 -8.89
N SER A 97 -2.10 4.13 -7.56
CA SER A 97 -0.84 4.46 -6.87
C SER A 97 -0.31 5.82 -7.33
N HIS A 98 0.88 5.87 -7.92
CA HIS A 98 1.54 7.09 -8.39
C HIS A 98 1.23 7.55 -9.81
N ASN A 99 0.39 6.83 -10.56
CA ASN A 99 0.05 7.30 -11.90
C ASN A 99 -0.63 8.70 -11.82
N THR A 100 -0.64 9.44 -12.92
CA THR A 100 -1.31 10.76 -12.99
C THR A 100 -2.82 10.68 -12.73
N GLY A 101 -3.47 11.80 -12.40
CA GLY A 101 -4.86 11.83 -11.90
C GLY A 101 -5.92 11.16 -12.78
N GLU A 102 -5.70 11.11 -14.10
CA GLU A 102 -6.58 10.44 -15.05
C GLU A 102 -6.55 8.91 -14.97
N TRP A 103 -5.51 8.32 -14.38
CA TRP A 103 -5.43 6.87 -14.19
C TRP A 103 -6.21 6.43 -12.97
N ASN A 104 -6.75 5.21 -13.03
CA ASN A 104 -7.25 4.48 -11.88
C ASN A 104 -6.92 2.98 -12.01
N GLY A 105 -7.24 2.20 -10.99
CA GLY A 105 -6.89 0.80 -10.93
C GLY A 105 -7.53 0.09 -9.75
N ILE A 106 -7.27 -1.21 -9.64
CA ILE A 106 -7.78 -2.04 -8.55
C ILE A 106 -6.67 -3.02 -8.12
N LYS A 107 -6.22 -2.89 -6.88
CA LYS A 107 -5.36 -3.86 -6.18
C LYS A 107 -6.25 -4.84 -5.43
N MET A 108 -5.84 -6.11 -5.34
CA MET A 108 -6.64 -7.16 -4.71
C MET A 108 -5.79 -8.04 -3.81
N CYS A 109 -6.40 -8.52 -2.73
CA CYS A 109 -5.81 -9.52 -1.84
C CYS A 109 -6.86 -10.52 -1.36
N LEU A 110 -6.42 -11.76 -1.16
CA LEU A 110 -7.19 -12.76 -0.42
C LEU A 110 -7.06 -12.52 1.09
N ALA A 111 -7.87 -13.24 1.87
CA ALA A 111 -7.83 -13.22 3.34
C ALA A 111 -6.39 -13.28 3.89
N GLY A 112 -6.11 -12.47 4.91
CA GLY A 112 -4.76 -12.36 5.45
C GLY A 112 -3.82 -11.51 4.59
N ALA A 113 -4.35 -10.57 3.79
CA ALA A 113 -3.62 -9.75 2.83
C ALA A 113 -2.76 -10.54 1.81
N ALA A 114 -3.17 -11.77 1.49
CA ALA A 114 -2.43 -12.62 0.57
C ALA A 114 -2.54 -12.09 -0.88
N PRO A 115 -1.43 -12.03 -1.64
CA PRO A 115 -1.41 -11.36 -2.94
C PRO A 115 -2.23 -12.08 -4.01
N VAL A 116 -2.94 -11.31 -4.83
CA VAL A 116 -3.57 -11.79 -6.06
C VAL A 116 -2.79 -11.25 -7.25
N GLY A 117 -2.16 -12.13 -8.02
CA GLY A 117 -1.48 -11.82 -9.28
C GLY A 117 -1.82 -12.84 -10.35
N VAL A 118 -1.16 -12.74 -11.51
CA VAL A 118 -1.42 -13.63 -12.65
C VAL A 118 -1.38 -15.12 -12.29
N ASP A 119 -0.43 -15.52 -11.45
CA ASP A 119 -0.22 -16.91 -11.05
C ASP A 119 -1.12 -17.35 -9.87
N THR A 120 -1.81 -16.41 -9.20
CA THR A 120 -2.56 -16.69 -7.96
C THR A 120 -4.05 -16.35 -8.02
N GLY A 121 -4.56 -15.92 -9.18
CA GLY A 121 -6.01 -15.76 -9.38
C GLY A 121 -6.42 -14.65 -10.34
N LEU A 122 -5.53 -13.70 -10.66
CA LEU A 122 -5.91 -12.51 -11.44
C LEU A 122 -6.43 -12.87 -12.84
N LEU A 123 -5.86 -13.89 -13.49
CA LEU A 123 -6.35 -14.38 -14.78
C LEU A 123 -7.70 -15.11 -14.67
N THR A 124 -7.97 -15.78 -13.55
CA THR A 124 -9.28 -16.40 -13.29
C THR A 124 -10.35 -15.33 -13.08
N ILE A 125 -10.04 -14.31 -12.26
CA ILE A 125 -10.92 -13.14 -12.03
C ILE A 125 -11.23 -12.46 -13.36
N LYS A 126 -10.20 -12.24 -14.20
CA LYS A 126 -10.38 -11.69 -15.55
C LYS A 126 -11.34 -12.52 -16.39
N SER A 127 -11.14 -13.84 -16.42
CA SER A 127 -11.98 -14.75 -17.20
C SER A 127 -13.45 -14.67 -16.77
N ILE A 128 -13.71 -14.61 -15.46
CA ILE A 128 -15.07 -14.48 -14.92
C ILE A 128 -15.64 -13.08 -15.21
N ALA A 129 -14.84 -12.03 -15.10
CA ALA A 129 -15.28 -10.66 -15.40
C ALA A 129 -15.66 -10.49 -16.89
N MET A 130 -15.00 -11.21 -17.80
CA MET A 130 -15.29 -11.21 -19.23
C MET A 130 -16.55 -12.02 -19.60
N ASP A 131 -16.86 -13.07 -18.84
CA ASP A 131 -18.03 -13.93 -19.04
C ASP A 131 -18.69 -14.25 -17.68
N PRO A 132 -19.38 -13.28 -17.06
CA PRO A 132 -19.91 -13.44 -15.73
C PRO A 132 -21.07 -14.44 -15.73
N PRO A 133 -21.11 -15.39 -14.77
CA PRO A 133 -22.19 -16.35 -14.70
C PRO A 133 -23.52 -15.63 -14.45
N PHE A 134 -24.53 -15.99 -15.24
CA PHE A 134 -25.89 -15.52 -14.99
C PHE A 134 -26.53 -16.34 -13.88
N ASP A 135 -26.74 -15.69 -12.74
CA ASP A 135 -27.44 -16.27 -11.58
C ASP A 135 -28.13 -15.13 -10.81
N GLU A 136 -29.42 -15.30 -10.52
CA GLU A 136 -30.20 -14.38 -9.70
C GLU A 136 -30.00 -14.74 -8.23
N ARG A 137 -29.28 -13.89 -7.51
CA ARG A 137 -29.03 -14.05 -6.08
C ARG A 137 -29.67 -12.92 -5.29
N ARG A 138 -30.02 -13.22 -4.04
CA ARG A 138 -30.34 -12.16 -3.08
C ARG A 138 -29.09 -11.30 -2.90
N ARG A 139 -29.23 -9.97 -3.00
CA ARG A 139 -28.11 -9.04 -2.80
C ARG A 139 -27.55 -9.14 -1.38
N GLY A 140 -26.22 -9.09 -1.30
CA GLY A 140 -25.49 -8.90 -0.05
C GLY A 140 -25.68 -7.49 0.52
N ASP A 141 -25.38 -7.32 1.81
CA ASP A 141 -25.38 -6.02 2.49
C ASP A 141 -24.05 -5.29 2.28
N ALA A 142 -24.07 -3.96 2.38
CA ALA A 142 -22.86 -3.15 2.47
C ALA A 142 -22.93 -2.31 3.74
N ARG A 143 -21.86 -2.31 4.54
CA ARG A 143 -21.73 -1.47 5.75
C ARG A 143 -20.43 -0.68 5.71
N THR A 144 -20.46 0.52 6.26
CA THR A 144 -19.25 1.33 6.44
C THR A 144 -18.52 0.90 7.71
N VAL A 145 -17.20 0.82 7.65
CA VAL A 145 -16.33 0.48 8.77
C VAL A 145 -15.24 1.56 8.89
N ASP A 146 -15.12 2.15 10.08
CA ASP A 146 -13.98 3.02 10.40
C ASP A 146 -12.78 2.16 10.80
N VAL A 147 -11.81 2.04 9.90
CA VAL A 147 -10.62 1.19 10.05
C VAL A 147 -9.46 1.94 10.71
N LEU A 148 -9.47 3.28 10.71
CA LEU A 148 -8.31 4.09 11.08
C LEU A 148 -7.83 3.84 12.53
N PRO A 149 -8.71 3.82 13.56
CA PRO A 149 -8.26 3.58 14.94
C PRO A 149 -7.56 2.22 15.11
N GLY A 150 -8.15 1.16 14.54
CA GLY A 150 -7.59 -0.19 14.60
C GLY A 150 -6.27 -0.30 13.83
N TYR A 151 -6.16 0.36 12.69
CA TYR A 151 -4.93 0.42 11.91
C TYR A 151 -3.80 1.10 12.69
N VAL A 152 -4.07 2.25 13.32
CA VAL A 152 -3.09 2.95 14.16
C VAL A 152 -2.67 2.07 15.35
N ASP A 153 -3.61 1.41 16.02
CA ASP A 153 -3.30 0.46 17.10
C ASP A 153 -2.41 -0.70 16.62
N HIS A 154 -2.67 -1.22 15.43
CA HIS A 154 -1.87 -2.29 14.82
C HIS A 154 -0.45 -1.83 14.51
N LEU A 155 -0.26 -0.63 13.93
CA LEU A 155 1.07 -0.08 13.72
C LEU A 155 1.87 -0.05 15.03
N PHE A 156 1.27 0.45 16.12
CA PHE A 156 1.91 0.53 17.43
C PHE A 156 2.04 -0.81 18.18
N SER A 157 1.36 -1.85 17.71
CA SER A 157 1.60 -3.23 18.17
C SER A 157 2.92 -3.79 17.63
N ILE A 158 3.38 -3.29 16.47
CA ILE A 158 4.63 -3.70 15.80
C ILE A 158 5.78 -2.79 16.25
N VAL A 159 5.57 -1.47 16.28
CA VAL A 159 6.55 -0.47 16.74
C VAL A 159 6.09 0.14 18.07
N SER A 160 6.87 -0.01 19.14
CA SER A 160 6.45 0.46 20.46
C SER A 160 6.58 1.99 20.60
N ALA A 161 5.47 2.68 20.87
CA ALA A 161 5.40 4.14 21.01
C ALA A 161 6.41 4.74 22.03
N GLY A 162 6.73 4.03 23.11
CA GLY A 162 7.68 4.50 24.12
C GLY A 162 9.16 4.50 23.70
N GLN A 163 9.46 4.15 22.45
CA GLN A 163 10.83 4.10 21.91
C GLN A 163 11.18 5.30 21.04
N PHE A 164 10.21 6.15 20.69
CA PHE A 164 10.46 7.31 19.85
C PHE A 164 11.14 8.40 20.68
N LYS A 165 12.21 8.95 20.12
CA LYS A 165 12.78 10.21 20.60
C LYS A 165 12.03 11.35 19.94
N PRO A 166 11.97 12.54 20.57
CA PRO A 166 11.44 13.70 19.90
C PRO A 166 12.23 14.05 18.65
N LEU A 167 11.54 13.96 17.51
CA LEU A 167 12.04 14.34 16.20
C LEU A 167 11.09 15.35 15.58
N ARG A 168 11.63 16.23 14.75
CA ARG A 168 10.86 17.07 13.85
C ARG A 168 10.82 16.42 12.48
N VAL A 169 9.63 15.97 12.10
CA VAL A 169 9.40 15.21 10.86
C VAL A 169 8.62 16.09 9.89
N VAL A 170 9.16 16.31 8.70
CA VAL A 170 8.40 16.90 7.59
C VAL A 170 7.84 15.77 6.75
N ALA A 171 6.52 15.74 6.57
CA ALA A 171 5.86 14.72 5.78
C ALA A 171 5.14 15.33 4.58
N ASP A 172 5.47 14.84 3.39
CA ASP A 172 4.82 15.19 2.14
C ASP A 172 3.84 14.08 1.73
N GLY A 173 2.56 14.42 1.74
CA GLY A 173 1.49 13.52 1.30
C GLY A 173 1.23 13.57 -0.20
N GLY A 174 1.76 14.58 -0.92
CA GLY A 174 1.50 14.80 -2.34
C GLY A 174 0.02 14.89 -2.71
N ASN A 175 -0.83 15.34 -1.78
CA ASN A 175 -2.30 15.27 -1.85
C ASN A 175 -2.89 13.86 -2.01
N GLY A 176 -2.10 12.83 -1.75
CA GLY A 176 -2.52 11.43 -1.68
C GLY A 176 -3.09 11.05 -0.31
N MET A 177 -3.00 9.77 0.02
CA MET A 177 -3.69 9.18 1.16
C MET A 177 -2.94 9.24 2.49
N ALA A 178 -1.67 9.65 2.51
CA ALA A 178 -0.83 9.56 3.70
C ALA A 178 -1.38 10.37 4.90
N GLY A 179 -1.96 11.55 4.64
CA GLY A 179 -2.51 12.43 5.67
C GLY A 179 -3.63 11.80 6.50
N VAL A 180 -4.36 10.82 5.94
CA VAL A 180 -5.46 10.11 6.63
C VAL A 180 -4.98 9.42 7.91
N ALA A 181 -3.78 8.84 7.90
CA ALA A 181 -3.23 8.14 9.04
C ALA A 181 -2.19 8.94 9.83
N LEU A 182 -1.49 9.89 9.18
CA LEU A 182 -0.37 10.61 9.80
C LEU A 182 -0.77 11.33 11.09
N HIS A 183 -1.90 12.02 11.13
CA HIS A 183 -2.34 12.71 12.35
C HIS A 183 -2.56 11.74 13.52
N GLY A 184 -3.29 10.63 13.28
CA GLY A 184 -3.53 9.62 14.32
C GLY A 184 -2.26 8.91 14.79
N VAL A 185 -1.24 8.82 13.93
CA VAL A 185 0.08 8.30 14.29
C VAL A 185 0.85 9.30 15.16
N PHE A 186 0.91 10.57 14.76
CA PHE A 186 1.68 11.60 15.46
C PHE A 186 1.04 12.01 16.79
N ASP A 187 -0.27 11.85 16.96
CA ASP A 187 -0.94 11.99 18.26
C ASP A 187 -0.45 10.99 19.33
N ARG A 188 0.26 9.92 18.92
CA ARG A 188 0.73 8.84 19.81
C ARG A 188 2.23 8.83 20.07
N ILE A 189 3.00 9.68 19.40
CA ILE A 189 4.46 9.75 19.55
C ILE A 189 4.89 11.16 19.96
N GLU A 190 6.00 11.25 20.68
CA GLU A 190 6.53 12.54 21.16
C GLU A 190 7.31 13.29 20.07
N SER A 191 6.81 13.35 18.83
CA SER A 191 7.46 13.98 17.68
C SER A 191 6.58 15.04 17.03
N ASP A 192 7.19 16.06 16.43
CA ASP A 192 6.49 17.11 15.70
C ASP A 192 6.22 16.66 14.25
N LEU A 193 4.96 16.73 13.81
CA LEU A 193 4.59 16.60 12.40
C LEU A 193 4.49 17.99 11.76
N ILE A 194 5.26 18.18 10.70
CA ILE A 194 5.16 19.34 9.81
C ILE A 194 4.65 18.83 8.47
N GLY A 195 3.37 19.10 8.20
CA GLY A 195 2.69 18.59 7.02
C GLY A 195 2.91 19.44 5.77
N LEU A 196 3.17 18.77 4.66
CA LEU A 196 3.13 19.30 3.31
C LEU A 196 2.12 18.48 2.50
N TYR A 197 1.13 19.15 1.91
CA TYR A 197 0.13 18.53 1.02
C TYR A 197 -0.56 17.27 1.62
N LEU A 198 -0.93 17.33 2.90
CA LEU A 198 -1.52 16.19 3.62
C LEU A 198 -3.02 15.97 3.35
N ASP A 199 -3.73 17.02 2.94
CA ASP A 199 -5.16 16.92 2.62
C ASP A 199 -5.34 16.18 1.27
N PRO A 200 -6.12 15.08 1.22
CA PRO A 200 -6.36 14.36 -0.01
C PRO A 200 -7.06 15.23 -1.07
N ASP A 201 -6.48 15.29 -2.27
CA ASP A 201 -7.04 15.96 -3.44
C ASP A 201 -6.65 15.20 -4.70
N GLY A 202 -7.61 14.45 -5.26
CA GLY A 202 -7.43 13.64 -6.45
C GLY A 202 -7.14 14.39 -7.75
N THR A 203 -7.10 15.73 -7.73
CA THR A 203 -6.61 16.54 -8.85
C THR A 203 -5.09 16.74 -8.82
N PHE A 204 -4.42 16.38 -7.71
CA PHE A 204 -2.98 16.52 -7.49
C PHE A 204 -2.45 17.92 -7.84
N PRO A 205 -2.94 18.99 -7.17
CA PRO A 205 -2.73 20.37 -7.60
C PRO A 205 -1.30 20.90 -7.42
N ASN A 206 -0.50 20.27 -6.55
CA ASN A 206 0.85 20.73 -6.23
C ASN A 206 1.92 20.04 -7.08
N HIS A 207 2.00 18.72 -7.00
CA HIS A 207 2.83 17.88 -7.87
C HIS A 207 2.24 16.47 -7.96
N PRO A 208 2.64 15.65 -8.96
CA PRO A 208 2.31 14.23 -8.97
C PRO A 208 2.79 13.54 -7.68
N ALA A 209 1.97 12.66 -7.11
CA ALA A 209 2.34 11.84 -5.95
C ALA A 209 3.27 10.67 -6.35
N ASP A 210 4.42 10.99 -6.95
CA ASP A 210 5.48 10.06 -7.34
C ASP A 210 6.83 10.54 -6.78
N PRO A 211 7.21 10.14 -5.55
CA PRO A 211 8.43 10.63 -4.93
C PRO A 211 9.72 10.02 -5.49
N LEU A 212 9.63 9.10 -6.48
CA LEU A 212 10.80 8.66 -7.27
C LEU A 212 11.36 9.77 -8.16
N ARG A 213 10.55 10.81 -8.43
CA ARG A 213 10.90 11.96 -9.26
C ARG A 213 11.51 13.05 -8.38
N PRO A 214 12.80 13.38 -8.54
CA PRO A 214 13.44 14.42 -7.72
C PRO A 214 12.74 15.77 -7.77
N GLU A 215 12.10 16.11 -8.89
CA GLU A 215 11.32 17.33 -9.04
C GLU A 215 10.12 17.41 -8.08
N ASN A 216 9.56 16.27 -7.66
CA ASN A 216 8.45 16.21 -6.71
C ASN A 216 8.91 16.30 -5.25
N LEU A 217 10.22 16.37 -4.98
CA LEU A 217 10.78 16.47 -3.62
C LEU A 217 11.26 17.89 -3.27
N VAL A 218 11.17 18.83 -4.22
CA VAL A 218 11.77 20.18 -4.07
C VAL A 218 11.13 20.94 -2.91
N ASP A 219 9.80 20.88 -2.79
CA ASP A 219 9.06 21.57 -1.74
C ASP A 219 9.32 20.94 -0.37
N LEU A 220 9.35 19.60 -0.29
CA LEU A 220 9.72 18.87 0.92
C LEU A 220 11.12 19.29 1.40
N VAL A 221 12.12 19.29 0.51
CA VAL A 221 13.50 19.69 0.85
C VAL A 221 13.57 21.15 1.31
N ALA A 222 12.82 22.05 0.66
CA ALA A 222 12.76 23.45 1.05
C ALA A 222 12.15 23.62 2.44
N LEU A 223 11.01 23.00 2.71
CA LEU A 223 10.35 23.06 4.01
C LEU A 223 11.20 22.44 5.13
N MET A 224 11.85 21.30 4.86
CA MET A 224 12.81 20.72 5.80
C MET A 224 13.92 21.70 6.16
N LYS A 225 14.47 22.44 5.19
CA LYS A 225 15.49 23.45 5.45
C LYS A 225 14.97 24.59 6.34
N ASP A 226 13.78 25.10 6.04
CA ASP A 226 13.20 26.23 6.76
C ASP A 226 12.83 25.86 8.21
N GLU A 227 12.39 24.62 8.44
CA GLU A 227 11.96 24.13 9.75
C GLU A 227 13.07 23.46 10.58
N ALA A 228 14.27 23.34 10.00
CA ALA A 228 15.41 22.63 10.58
C ALA A 228 15.02 21.21 11.07
N SER A 229 14.26 20.47 10.24
CA SER A 229 13.78 19.12 10.58
C SER A 229 14.87 18.05 10.64
N ASP A 230 14.62 16.98 11.38
CA ASP A 230 15.54 15.85 11.52
C ASP A 230 15.42 14.85 10.37
N ILE A 231 14.22 14.70 9.82
CA ILE A 231 13.91 13.75 8.74
C ILE A 231 12.76 14.27 7.89
N GLY A 232 12.82 13.94 6.61
CA GLY A 232 11.73 14.12 5.65
C GLY A 232 11.19 12.77 5.20
N VAL A 233 9.89 12.70 4.97
CA VAL A 233 9.24 11.54 4.36
C VAL A 233 8.27 12.02 3.28
N ALA A 234 8.31 11.39 2.12
CA ALA A 234 7.34 11.58 1.04
C ALA A 234 6.64 10.26 0.74
N PHE A 235 5.32 10.31 0.57
CA PHE A 235 4.49 9.15 0.23
C PHE A 235 4.00 9.25 -1.21
N ASP A 236 3.70 8.11 -1.82
CA ASP A 236 2.97 8.11 -3.09
C ASP A 236 1.45 8.18 -2.87
N GLY A 237 0.70 8.25 -3.97
CA GLY A 237 -0.73 8.57 -3.96
C GLY A 237 -1.59 7.73 -3.02
N ASP A 238 -1.28 6.44 -2.85
CA ASP A 238 -2.00 5.51 -1.97
C ASP A 238 -1.19 5.05 -0.74
N ALA A 239 -0.06 5.72 -0.49
CA ALA A 239 0.79 5.64 0.70
C ALA A 239 1.35 4.25 1.07
N ASP A 240 1.37 3.29 0.13
CA ASP A 240 2.06 2.01 0.35
C ASP A 240 3.57 2.10 0.10
N ARG A 241 4.03 3.22 -0.49
CA ARG A 241 5.45 3.56 -0.60
C ARG A 241 5.82 4.79 0.22
N ALA A 242 7.04 4.76 0.74
CA ALA A 242 7.64 5.89 1.44
C ALA A 242 9.07 6.14 0.96
N PHE A 243 9.46 7.40 0.90
CA PHE A 243 10.77 7.86 0.48
C PHE A 243 11.30 8.84 1.51
N PHE A 244 12.57 8.69 1.90
CA PHE A 244 13.11 9.39 3.05
C PHE A 244 14.21 10.35 2.64
N ILE A 245 14.30 11.46 3.35
CA ILE A 245 15.33 12.49 3.18
C ILE A 245 16.00 12.71 4.53
N ASP A 246 17.34 12.71 4.55
CA ASP A 246 18.08 12.85 5.80
C ASP A 246 18.18 14.30 6.31
N ASP A 247 18.85 14.48 7.44
CA ASP A 247 19.13 15.76 8.09
C ASP A 247 20.02 16.68 7.22
N GLN A 248 20.76 16.11 6.27
CA GLN A 248 21.55 16.82 5.27
C GLN A 248 20.75 17.17 4.01
N ARG A 249 19.45 16.88 3.99
CA ARG A 249 18.53 17.13 2.88
C ARG A 249 18.86 16.33 1.63
N VAL A 250 19.46 15.15 1.81
CA VAL A 250 19.78 14.23 0.72
C VAL A 250 18.72 13.13 0.69
N PRO A 251 18.01 12.96 -0.45
CA PRO A 251 17.10 11.84 -0.63
C PRO A 251 17.85 10.50 -0.53
N LEU A 252 17.33 9.60 0.29
CA LEU A 252 17.87 8.26 0.47
C LEU A 252 17.38 7.34 -0.65
N PRO A 253 18.28 6.63 -1.36
CA PRO A 253 17.87 5.58 -2.27
C PRO A 253 17.08 4.50 -1.54
N GLY A 254 16.03 3.92 -2.15
CA GLY A 254 15.24 2.88 -1.51
C GLY A 254 16.04 1.65 -1.07
N SER A 255 17.20 1.39 -1.71
CA SER A 255 18.17 0.39 -1.24
C SER A 255 18.84 0.76 0.09
N THR A 256 19.21 2.03 0.28
CA THR A 256 19.77 2.50 1.55
C THR A 256 18.74 2.38 2.66
N THR A 257 17.50 2.81 2.41
CA THR A 257 16.39 2.64 3.36
C THR A 257 16.15 1.16 3.70
N THR A 258 16.13 0.29 2.69
CA THR A 258 16.01 -1.16 2.89
C THR A 258 17.10 -1.70 3.80
N ALA A 259 18.36 -1.27 3.61
CA ALA A 259 19.46 -1.70 4.45
C ALA A 259 19.28 -1.22 5.91
N ILE A 260 18.88 0.04 6.12
CA ILE A 260 18.65 0.59 7.46
C ILE A 260 17.56 -0.20 8.19
N ILE A 261 16.37 -0.35 7.58
CA ILE A 261 15.25 -1.08 8.16
C ILE A 261 15.62 -2.55 8.42
N ALA A 262 16.33 -3.19 7.49
CA ALA A 262 16.81 -4.56 7.69
C ALA A 262 17.69 -4.68 8.94
N THR A 263 18.63 -3.75 9.16
CA THR A 263 19.47 -3.78 10.37
C THR A 263 18.67 -3.57 11.65
N TRP A 264 17.60 -2.76 11.63
CA TRP A 264 16.69 -2.61 12.77
C TRP A 264 16.01 -3.93 13.12
N PHE A 265 15.49 -4.65 12.11
CA PHE A 265 14.86 -5.95 12.31
C PHE A 265 15.85 -6.99 12.83
N LEU A 266 17.09 -7.00 12.34
CA LEU A 266 18.10 -7.97 12.76
C LEU A 266 18.59 -7.76 14.21
N ARG A 267 18.49 -6.55 14.75
CA ARG A 267 18.70 -6.30 16.19
C ARG A 267 17.63 -6.97 17.06
N ARG A 268 16.40 -7.06 16.58
CA ARG A 268 15.26 -7.70 17.26
C ARG A 268 15.17 -9.20 17.00
N TYR A 269 15.55 -9.62 15.79
CA TYR A 269 15.50 -11.00 15.32
C TYR A 269 16.87 -11.43 14.78
N PRO A 270 17.85 -11.69 15.66
CA PRO A 270 19.18 -12.12 15.23
C PRO A 270 19.11 -13.36 14.35
N GLY A 271 19.86 -13.37 13.24
CA GLY A 271 19.88 -14.50 12.30
C GLY A 271 18.71 -14.57 11.32
N ALA A 272 17.73 -13.65 11.40
CA ALA A 272 16.55 -13.69 10.55
C ALA A 272 16.87 -13.51 9.06
N SER A 273 15.98 -14.03 8.23
CA SER A 273 16.01 -13.79 6.78
C SER A 273 15.39 -12.44 6.43
N ILE A 274 15.99 -11.77 5.44
CA ILE A 274 15.53 -10.50 4.89
C ILE A 274 15.44 -10.63 3.37
N VAL A 275 14.28 -10.31 2.81
CA VAL A 275 14.07 -10.37 1.36
C VAL A 275 14.43 -9.03 0.70
N HIS A 276 15.06 -9.07 -0.47
CA HIS A 276 15.23 -7.88 -1.30
C HIS A 276 15.06 -8.19 -2.79
N ASN A 277 14.57 -7.23 -3.57
CA ASN A 277 14.39 -7.46 -5.00
C ASN A 277 15.71 -7.36 -5.81
N LEU A 278 15.61 -7.76 -7.08
CA LEU A 278 16.73 -7.92 -8.01
C LEU A 278 17.54 -6.63 -8.21
N ILE A 279 16.88 -5.47 -8.18
CA ILE A 279 17.45 -4.17 -8.53
C ILE A 279 18.05 -3.42 -7.34
N CYS A 280 17.95 -3.96 -6.13
CA CYS A 280 18.62 -3.38 -4.97
C CYS A 280 20.15 -3.39 -5.12
N SER A 281 20.79 -2.33 -4.61
CA SER A 281 22.25 -2.22 -4.53
C SER A 281 22.88 -3.38 -3.74
N LYS A 282 24.13 -3.71 -4.04
CA LYS A 282 24.95 -4.69 -3.27
C LYS A 282 25.10 -4.31 -1.79
N ALA A 283 24.95 -3.03 -1.46
CA ALA A 283 24.95 -2.55 -0.08
C ALA A 283 23.86 -3.23 0.78
N VAL A 284 22.72 -3.63 0.19
CA VAL A 284 21.63 -4.29 0.91
C VAL A 284 22.05 -5.66 1.46
N PRO A 285 22.44 -6.65 0.62
CA PRO A 285 22.89 -7.95 1.14
C PRO A 285 24.14 -7.82 2.01
N GLU A 286 25.06 -6.89 1.73
CA GLU A 286 26.25 -6.66 2.56
C GLU A 286 25.86 -6.17 3.98
N ALA A 287 24.93 -5.21 4.09
CA ALA A 287 24.44 -4.73 5.37
C ALA A 287 23.69 -5.82 6.16
N ILE A 288 22.89 -6.64 5.47
CA ILE A 288 22.17 -7.78 6.08
C ILE A 288 23.18 -8.79 6.66
N ILE A 289 24.21 -9.17 5.89
CA ILE A 289 25.25 -10.10 6.34
C ILE A 289 26.04 -9.51 7.51
N ALA A 290 26.44 -8.23 7.41
CA ALA A 290 27.17 -7.54 8.47
C ALA A 290 26.37 -7.45 9.78
N ALA A 291 25.04 -7.35 9.70
CA ALA A 291 24.13 -7.38 10.84
C ALA A 291 23.75 -8.82 11.29
N GLY A 292 24.36 -9.86 10.73
CA GLY A 292 24.17 -11.26 11.12
C GLY A 292 22.90 -11.91 10.57
N GLY A 293 22.28 -11.33 9.53
CA GLY A 293 21.10 -11.86 8.87
C GLY A 293 21.39 -12.68 7.61
N THR A 294 20.33 -13.26 7.03
CA THR A 294 20.39 -14.00 5.76
C THR A 294 19.67 -13.24 4.65
N PRO A 295 20.38 -12.67 3.65
CA PRO A 295 19.72 -11.99 2.54
C PRO A 295 19.14 -13.00 1.54
N ILE A 296 17.90 -12.76 1.11
CA ILE A 296 17.22 -13.57 0.10
C ILE A 296 16.83 -12.67 -1.06
N ARG A 297 17.41 -12.92 -2.23
CA ARG A 297 17.13 -12.13 -3.44
C ARG A 297 15.96 -12.71 -4.22
N THR A 298 15.02 -11.86 -4.63
CA THR A 298 13.87 -12.25 -5.49
C THR A 298 13.70 -11.31 -6.69
N LYS A 299 12.76 -11.64 -7.59
CA LYS A 299 12.38 -10.80 -8.73
C LYS A 299 11.69 -9.51 -8.24
N VAL A 300 11.57 -8.51 -9.12
CA VAL A 300 10.80 -7.30 -8.83
C VAL A 300 9.30 -7.62 -8.84
N GLY A 301 8.56 -7.08 -7.88
CA GLY A 301 7.10 -7.20 -7.80
C GLY A 301 6.61 -7.67 -6.43
N HIS A 302 5.60 -6.97 -5.91
CA HIS A 302 5.08 -7.19 -4.56
C HIS A 302 4.63 -8.63 -4.30
N SER A 303 3.95 -9.28 -5.26
CA SER A 303 3.49 -10.65 -5.11
C SER A 303 4.64 -11.64 -4.88
N TYR A 304 5.78 -11.46 -5.56
CA TYR A 304 6.96 -12.30 -5.38
C TYR A 304 7.64 -12.06 -4.03
N ILE A 305 7.71 -10.80 -3.56
CA ILE A 305 8.26 -10.50 -2.23
C ILE A 305 7.42 -11.17 -1.15
N LYS A 306 6.09 -10.98 -1.17
CA LYS A 306 5.17 -11.56 -0.18
C LYS A 306 5.24 -13.09 -0.17
N GLN A 307 5.31 -13.72 -1.34
CA GLN A 307 5.47 -15.17 -1.46
C GLN A 307 6.78 -15.67 -0.85
N VAL A 308 7.92 -15.08 -1.22
CA VAL A 308 9.23 -15.49 -0.70
C VAL A 308 9.33 -15.24 0.81
N MET A 309 8.76 -14.15 1.33
CA MET A 309 8.66 -13.92 2.77
C MET A 309 7.85 -15.00 3.49
N LYS A 310 6.75 -15.47 2.89
CA LYS A 310 5.95 -16.56 3.44
C LYS A 310 6.72 -17.88 3.47
N GLU A 311 7.40 -18.23 2.38
CA GLU A 311 8.14 -19.48 2.24
C GLU A 311 9.39 -19.54 3.13
N SER A 312 10.11 -18.41 3.24
CA SER A 312 11.35 -18.32 4.01
C SER A 312 11.15 -17.96 5.49
N GLY A 313 9.96 -17.47 5.86
CA GLY A 313 9.72 -16.90 7.18
C GLY A 313 10.46 -15.57 7.43
N ALA A 314 10.90 -14.88 6.37
CA ALA A 314 11.61 -13.62 6.49
C ALA A 314 10.80 -12.57 7.26
N VAL A 315 11.49 -11.82 8.13
CA VAL A 315 10.87 -10.83 9.01
C VAL A 315 10.55 -9.52 8.30
N PHE A 316 11.33 -9.23 7.25
CA PHE A 316 11.23 -8.00 6.47
C PHE A 316 11.58 -8.26 5.00
N GLY A 317 10.95 -7.50 4.11
CA GLY A 317 11.27 -7.43 2.69
C GLY A 317 11.35 -5.99 2.23
N GLY A 318 12.26 -5.65 1.32
CA GLY A 318 12.37 -4.29 0.78
C GLY A 318 12.66 -4.24 -0.71
N GLU A 319 12.07 -3.26 -1.37
CA GLU A 319 12.30 -2.96 -2.79
C GLU A 319 12.95 -1.59 -2.97
N HIS A 320 13.80 -1.46 -3.98
CA HIS A 320 14.39 -0.16 -4.34
C HIS A 320 13.32 0.90 -4.67
N SER A 321 12.14 0.47 -5.11
CA SER A 321 11.03 1.32 -5.49
C SER A 321 10.24 1.92 -4.32
N GLY A 322 10.63 1.68 -3.06
CA GLY A 322 9.97 2.27 -1.88
C GLY A 322 8.89 1.41 -1.21
N HIS A 323 8.66 0.17 -1.68
CA HIS A 323 7.79 -0.78 -0.96
C HIS A 323 8.58 -1.50 0.14
N TYR A 324 8.01 -1.55 1.34
CA TYR A 324 8.61 -2.14 2.54
C TYR A 324 7.61 -3.06 3.22
N TYR A 325 7.94 -4.34 3.32
CA TYR A 325 7.05 -5.43 3.69
C TYR A 325 7.42 -6.00 5.06
N PHE A 326 6.42 -6.21 5.93
CA PHE A 326 6.65 -6.59 7.31
C PHE A 326 5.92 -7.88 7.64
N ARG A 327 6.62 -8.89 8.16
CA ARG A 327 6.02 -10.19 8.51
C ARG A 327 4.80 -10.03 9.40
N ASP A 328 4.93 -9.16 10.41
CA ASP A 328 3.90 -8.94 11.44
C ASP A 328 2.80 -7.98 10.96
N ASN A 329 3.00 -7.29 9.83
CA ASN A 329 1.93 -6.62 9.07
C ASN A 329 1.37 -7.55 7.99
N PHE A 330 1.16 -8.82 8.31
CA PHE A 330 0.63 -9.83 7.36
C PHE A 330 1.48 -10.03 6.09
N ARG A 331 2.77 -9.65 6.12
CA ARG A 331 3.68 -9.56 4.95
C ARG A 331 3.23 -8.49 3.94
N ALA A 332 2.27 -7.65 4.29
CA ALA A 332 1.90 -6.51 3.50
C ALA A 332 2.93 -5.37 3.64
N ASP A 333 2.99 -4.60 2.58
CA ASP A 333 3.73 -3.36 2.47
C ASP A 333 3.02 -2.23 3.24
N SER A 334 3.81 -1.32 3.82
CA SER A 334 3.32 -0.12 4.48
C SER A 334 4.39 0.97 4.50
N GLY A 335 4.10 2.10 3.87
CA GLY A 335 4.95 3.29 3.96
C GLY A 335 4.97 3.84 5.38
N MET A 336 3.82 3.82 6.07
CA MET A 336 3.68 4.34 7.43
C MET A 336 4.50 3.54 8.44
N LEU A 337 4.49 2.21 8.35
CA LEU A 337 5.28 1.36 9.23
C LEU A 337 6.78 1.50 8.93
N ALA A 338 7.17 1.74 7.66
CA ALA A 338 8.56 2.05 7.32
C ALA A 338 9.01 3.37 7.96
N MET A 339 8.16 4.39 7.94
CA MET A 339 8.43 5.67 8.62
C MET A 339 8.59 5.47 10.13
N LEU A 340 7.73 4.68 10.76
CA LEU A 340 7.79 4.43 12.20
C LEU A 340 9.00 3.57 12.64
N VAL A 341 9.61 2.81 11.74
CA VAL A 341 10.81 2.04 12.06
C VAL A 341 12.08 2.90 12.03
N LEU A 342 12.10 3.94 11.18
CA LEU A 342 13.22 4.87 11.03
C LEU A 342 13.23 5.91 12.15
#